data_AF-A0A9X3T6R4-F1
#
_entry.id   AF-A0A9X3T6R4-F1
#
_cell.length_a   1.000
_cell.length_b   1.000
_cell.length_c   1.000
_cell.angle_alpha   90.00
_cell.angle_beta   90.00
_cell.angle_gamma   90.00
#
_symmetry.space_group_name_H-M   'P 1'
#
loop_
_entity.id
_entity.type
_entity.pdbx_description
1 polymer ?
#
loop_
_entity_poly.entity_id
_entity_poly.type
_entity_poly.pdbx_seq_one_letter_code
_entity_poly.pdbx_strand_id
1 'polypeptide(L)'
;MAETANPPRPQDEVVDIARDLIRIDTTNTGDNATAKGERAAAEYVAEKLAEVGLEPKIYESAPGRASVACRYPGADSTRGALLLHGHLDVVPAEPDEWTVHPFSGEIKDGYLFGRGAVDMKDFDAMLLALVRDWKRRGKVPPRDLVLLFTADEEAGSDYGARFMVEEHPEVFEGVTEAVGEVGGFSVTLPNDLRVYVVQTAEKGLDWLRLRATGRPGHGSMLHDDNAVTRLTRAVANIGQHRFEVEMTPTVRQFLESVSELTGIEFDPNNPDATVAKLGPVARLIGATLRNTANPTRLNAGYKTNVIPSTADAVIDCRSLPGRNDELEAILRELAGDGIDFEYEIRQPGYETSFDGVLVDAMAEAIRQADPGARTVPYMLSGGTDAKAFATLGIRCFGFAPLKLPADLDFTALFHGIDERVPLDGLKFGVDVMDRFITQS
;
A
#
# COMPACT_ATOMS: atom_id res chain seq x y z
N MET A 1 -45.44 1.29 -20.59
CA MET A 1 -44.53 0.25 -20.08
C MET A 1 -43.13 0.81 -20.27
N ALA A 2 -42.51 1.30 -19.21
CA ALA A 2 -41.11 1.70 -19.27
C ALA A 2 -40.29 0.41 -19.43
N GLU A 3 -39.45 0.33 -20.45
CA GLU A 3 -38.42 -0.70 -20.53
C GLU A 3 -37.59 -0.59 -19.25
N THR A 4 -37.72 -1.57 -18.37
CA THR A 4 -36.78 -1.77 -17.28
C THR A 4 -35.47 -2.19 -17.93
N ALA A 5 -34.60 -1.22 -18.22
CA ALA A 5 -33.23 -1.48 -18.62
C ALA A 5 -32.63 -2.46 -17.58
N ASN A 6 -32.06 -3.56 -18.05
CA ASN A 6 -31.35 -4.47 -17.16
C ASN A 6 -30.29 -3.66 -16.38
N PRO A 7 -30.13 -3.89 -15.08
CA PRO A 7 -29.10 -3.21 -14.31
C PRO A 7 -27.72 -3.45 -14.96
N PRO A 8 -26.82 -2.45 -14.93
CA PRO A 8 -25.49 -2.59 -15.50
C PRO A 8 -24.75 -3.75 -14.83
N ARG A 9 -23.99 -4.51 -15.62
CA ARG A 9 -23.14 -5.58 -15.08
C ARG A 9 -22.00 -4.95 -14.29
N PRO A 10 -21.57 -5.54 -13.16
CA PRO A 10 -20.52 -4.96 -12.33
C PRO A 10 -19.18 -4.84 -13.07
N GLN A 11 -18.91 -5.70 -14.06
CA GLN A 11 -17.72 -5.61 -14.94
C GLN A 11 -17.74 -4.39 -15.88
N ASP A 12 -18.92 -3.88 -16.25
CA ASP A 12 -19.02 -2.66 -17.03
C ASP A 12 -18.95 -1.44 -16.10
N GLU A 13 -19.64 -1.52 -14.95
CA GLU A 13 -19.71 -0.43 -13.96
C GLU A 13 -18.37 -0.13 -13.28
N VAL A 14 -17.51 -1.13 -13.06
CA VAL A 14 -16.17 -0.91 -12.45
C VAL A 14 -15.30 0.05 -13.25
N VAL A 15 -15.37 0.00 -14.59
CA VAL A 15 -14.56 0.88 -15.44
C VAL A 15 -15.03 2.33 -15.30
N ASP A 16 -16.35 2.55 -15.27
CA ASP A 16 -16.93 3.87 -15.12
C ASP A 16 -16.66 4.44 -13.71
N ILE A 17 -16.79 3.62 -12.66
CA ILE A 17 -16.50 4.05 -11.29
C ILE A 17 -15.03 4.41 -11.12
N ALA A 18 -14.10 3.56 -11.59
CA ALA A 18 -12.67 3.83 -11.50
C ALA A 18 -12.31 5.12 -12.24
N ARG A 19 -12.86 5.30 -13.44
CA ARG A 19 -12.66 6.49 -14.26
C ARG A 19 -13.16 7.76 -13.57
N ASP A 20 -14.34 7.70 -12.96
CA ASP A 20 -14.93 8.86 -12.29
C ASP A 20 -14.17 9.19 -10.99
N LEU A 21 -13.73 8.20 -10.22
CA LEU A 21 -12.84 8.42 -9.07
C LEU A 21 -11.51 9.05 -9.49
N ILE A 22 -10.88 8.60 -10.58
CA ILE A 22 -9.62 9.18 -11.11
C ILE A 22 -9.80 10.66 -11.48
N ARG A 23 -10.98 11.05 -11.97
CA ARG A 23 -11.26 12.45 -12.34
C ARG A 23 -11.42 13.38 -11.15
N ILE A 24 -11.65 12.83 -9.97
CA ILE A 24 -11.59 13.57 -8.72
C ILE A 24 -10.12 13.63 -8.33
N ASP A 25 -9.50 14.79 -8.51
CA ASP A 25 -8.13 15.06 -8.09
C ASP A 25 -8.07 15.06 -6.55
N THR A 26 -7.64 13.93 -6.01
CA THR A 26 -7.49 13.65 -4.58
C THR A 26 -6.02 13.74 -4.13
N THR A 27 -5.21 14.58 -4.80
CA THR A 27 -3.77 14.68 -4.53
C THR A 27 -3.50 14.95 -3.05
N ASN A 28 -2.70 14.09 -2.44
CA ASN A 28 -2.14 14.25 -1.10
C ASN A 28 -0.64 14.55 -1.20
N THR A 29 -0.22 15.65 -0.58
CA THR A 29 1.18 16.13 -0.61
C THR A 29 1.91 15.87 0.72
N GLY A 30 1.22 15.29 1.70
CA GLY A 30 1.66 15.22 3.09
C GLY A 30 1.47 16.50 3.90
N ASP A 31 0.95 17.57 3.29
CA ASP A 31 0.52 18.78 3.98
C ASP A 31 -0.98 19.01 3.72
N ASN A 32 -1.75 19.10 4.81
CA ASN A 32 -3.18 19.34 4.78
C ASN A 32 -3.57 20.66 4.09
N ALA A 33 -2.68 21.65 4.05
CA ALA A 33 -2.92 22.92 3.36
C ALA A 33 -2.92 22.78 1.83
N THR A 34 -2.29 21.74 1.30
CA THR A 34 -2.13 21.49 -0.14
C THR A 34 -2.78 20.19 -0.61
N ALA A 35 -3.14 19.30 0.31
CA ALA A 35 -4.04 18.17 0.04
C ALA A 35 -5.44 18.67 -0.36
N LYS A 36 -6.12 17.93 -1.23
CA LYS A 36 -7.46 18.30 -1.71
C LYS A 36 -8.23 17.09 -2.23
N GLY A 37 -9.54 17.26 -2.37
CA GLY A 37 -10.40 16.37 -3.16
C GLY A 37 -10.94 15.13 -2.45
N GLU A 38 -10.33 14.65 -1.37
CA GLU A 38 -10.77 13.42 -0.68
C GLU A 38 -12.21 13.51 -0.20
N ARG A 39 -12.64 14.67 0.33
CA ARG A 39 -14.06 14.90 0.66
C ARG A 39 -15.01 14.67 -0.52
N ALA A 40 -14.66 15.15 -1.71
CA ALA A 40 -15.48 14.96 -2.90
C ALA A 40 -15.50 13.49 -3.34
N ALA A 41 -14.38 12.77 -3.21
CA ALA A 41 -14.31 11.34 -3.48
C ALA A 41 -15.14 10.53 -2.46
N ALA A 42 -15.05 10.85 -1.17
CA ALA A 42 -15.83 10.22 -0.11
C ALA A 42 -17.34 10.45 -0.30
N GLU A 43 -17.74 11.64 -0.73
CA GLU A 43 -19.13 11.96 -1.09
C GLU A 43 -19.60 11.18 -2.31
N TYR A 44 -18.77 11.06 -3.36
CA TYR A 44 -19.06 10.22 -4.52
C TYR A 44 -19.26 8.75 -4.11
N VAL A 45 -18.37 8.20 -3.29
CA VAL A 45 -18.49 6.83 -2.77
C VAL A 45 -19.76 6.65 -1.93
N ALA A 46 -20.05 7.60 -1.03
CA ALA A 46 -21.26 7.58 -0.22
C ALA A 46 -22.53 7.65 -1.09
N GLU A 47 -22.55 8.49 -2.11
CA GLU A 47 -23.67 8.56 -3.07
C GLU A 47 -23.85 7.22 -3.78
N LYS A 48 -22.77 6.61 -4.28
CA LYS A 48 -22.81 5.30 -4.92
C LYS A 48 -23.31 4.19 -3.99
N LEU A 49 -22.97 4.19 -2.72
CA LEU A 49 -23.52 3.21 -1.78
C LEU A 49 -25.00 3.50 -1.46
N ALA A 50 -25.37 4.77 -1.28
CA ALA A 50 -26.73 5.19 -0.97
C ALA A 50 -27.73 4.92 -2.12
N GLU A 51 -27.31 5.07 -3.38
CA GLU A 51 -28.12 4.77 -4.58
C GLU A 51 -28.73 3.35 -4.57
N VAL A 52 -28.07 2.38 -3.90
CA VAL A 52 -28.51 0.99 -3.81
C VAL A 52 -29.10 0.62 -2.43
N GLY A 53 -29.40 1.63 -1.60
CA GLY A 53 -30.02 1.45 -0.29
C GLY A 53 -29.08 0.90 0.78
N LEU A 54 -27.80 1.29 0.74
CA LEU A 54 -26.89 1.20 1.88
C LEU A 54 -26.84 2.55 2.62
N GLU A 55 -26.35 2.55 3.85
CA GLU A 55 -26.30 3.72 4.74
C GLU A 55 -24.85 4.08 5.07
N PRO A 56 -24.08 4.64 4.11
CA PRO A 56 -22.70 5.05 4.36
C PRO A 56 -22.65 6.27 5.28
N LYS A 57 -21.58 6.35 6.08
CA LYS A 57 -21.29 7.50 6.93
C LYS A 57 -19.91 8.05 6.59
N ILE A 58 -19.85 9.37 6.40
CA ILE A 58 -18.61 10.10 6.16
C ILE A 58 -18.05 10.57 7.50
N TYR A 59 -16.74 10.41 7.68
CA TYR A 59 -15.97 10.77 8.85
C TYR A 59 -14.87 11.73 8.41
N GLU A 60 -14.84 12.93 8.98
CA GLU A 60 -13.93 14.00 8.57
C GLU A 60 -13.04 14.39 9.75
N SER A 61 -11.74 14.09 9.63
CA SER A 61 -10.72 14.28 10.68
C SER A 61 -10.13 15.69 10.67
N ALA A 62 -10.08 16.32 9.49
CA ALA A 62 -9.68 17.69 9.27
C ALA A 62 -10.41 18.23 8.02
N PRO A 63 -10.49 19.56 7.80
CA PRO A 63 -11.20 20.12 6.65
C PRO A 63 -10.75 19.49 5.33
N GLY A 64 -11.64 18.78 4.66
CA GLY A 64 -11.38 18.10 3.39
C GLY A 64 -10.82 16.68 3.50
N ARG A 65 -10.34 16.24 4.67
CA ARG A 65 -9.81 14.88 4.92
C ARG A 65 -10.94 13.98 5.38
N ALA A 66 -11.57 13.29 4.43
CA ALA A 66 -12.78 12.52 4.71
C ALA A 66 -12.64 11.05 4.31
N SER A 67 -12.94 10.17 5.27
CA SER A 67 -13.13 8.74 5.05
C SER A 67 -14.62 8.40 4.98
N VAL A 68 -14.99 7.29 4.36
CA VAL A 68 -16.38 6.80 4.36
C VAL A 68 -16.44 5.33 4.75
N ALA A 69 -17.31 5.01 5.71
CA ALA A 69 -17.55 3.64 6.15
C ALA A 69 -19.00 3.23 5.91
N CYS A 70 -19.22 1.96 5.59
CA CYS A 70 -20.55 1.40 5.41
C CYS A 70 -20.56 -0.08 5.80
N ARG A 71 -21.53 -0.49 6.62
CA ARG A 71 -21.72 -1.91 6.96
C ARG A 71 -22.79 -2.53 6.07
N TYR A 72 -22.49 -3.71 5.52
CA TYR A 72 -23.42 -4.57 4.80
C TYR A 72 -23.67 -5.83 5.63
N PRO A 73 -24.85 -5.94 6.29
CA PRO A 73 -25.20 -7.12 7.07
C PRO A 73 -25.15 -8.40 6.24
N GLY A 74 -24.48 -9.42 6.77
CA GLY A 74 -24.40 -10.74 6.18
C GLY A 74 -25.45 -11.71 6.72
N ALA A 75 -25.42 -12.93 6.20
CA ALA A 75 -26.31 -14.02 6.58
C ALA A 75 -25.98 -14.61 7.96
N ASP A 76 -24.71 -14.55 8.38
CA ASP A 76 -24.23 -15.06 9.66
C ASP A 76 -23.15 -14.15 10.26
N SER A 77 -23.54 -13.31 11.22
CA SER A 77 -22.63 -12.40 11.93
C SER A 77 -21.73 -13.12 12.93
N THR A 78 -21.97 -14.39 13.26
CA THR A 78 -21.13 -15.16 14.19
C THR A 78 -19.77 -15.53 13.59
N ARG A 79 -19.61 -15.38 12.28
CA ARG A 79 -18.38 -15.64 11.53
C ARG A 79 -17.34 -14.51 11.62
N GLY A 80 -17.66 -13.43 12.34
CA GLY A 80 -16.89 -12.19 12.31
C GLY A 80 -17.18 -11.37 11.04
N ALA A 81 -17.00 -10.06 11.11
CA ALA A 81 -17.14 -9.17 9.97
C ALA A 81 -15.82 -9.12 9.16
N LEU A 82 -15.92 -9.02 7.84
CA LEU A 82 -14.77 -8.85 6.95
C LEU A 82 -14.67 -7.36 6.59
N LEU A 83 -13.55 -6.73 6.93
CA LEU A 83 -13.24 -5.38 6.46
C LEU A 83 -12.73 -5.47 5.02
N LEU A 84 -13.34 -4.74 4.10
CA LEU A 84 -12.85 -4.52 2.75
C LEU A 84 -12.52 -3.03 2.66
N HIS A 85 -11.25 -2.69 2.47
CA HIS A 85 -10.80 -1.31 2.54
C HIS A 85 -9.93 -0.88 1.36
N GLY A 86 -9.93 0.43 1.13
CA GLY A 86 -8.99 1.12 0.25
C GLY A 86 -8.87 2.59 0.64
N HIS A 87 -8.01 3.33 -0.03
CA HIS A 87 -7.79 4.76 0.20
C HIS A 87 -8.16 5.58 -1.04
N LEU A 88 -8.63 6.80 -0.79
CA LEU A 88 -9.15 7.69 -1.83
C LEU A 88 -8.12 8.69 -2.32
N ASP A 89 -7.10 8.99 -1.52
CA ASP A 89 -6.03 9.88 -1.91
C ASP A 89 -5.07 9.25 -2.90
N VAL A 90 -4.21 10.09 -3.47
CA VAL A 90 -3.18 9.67 -4.41
C VAL A 90 -1.96 10.57 -4.26
N VAL A 91 -0.76 10.05 -4.54
CA VAL A 91 0.44 10.89 -4.64
C VAL A 91 0.32 11.97 -5.74
N PRO A 92 1.11 13.06 -5.67
CA PRO A 92 1.14 14.09 -6.69
C PRO A 92 1.50 13.56 -8.09
N ALA A 93 1.02 14.25 -9.11
CA ALA A 93 1.33 13.97 -10.51
C ALA A 93 1.50 15.28 -11.27
N GLU A 94 2.63 15.42 -11.98
CA GLU A 94 2.93 16.59 -12.81
C GLU A 94 2.37 16.40 -14.22
N PRO A 95 1.34 17.14 -14.66
CA PRO A 95 0.66 16.87 -15.93
C PRO A 95 1.57 16.92 -17.17
N ASP A 96 2.62 17.76 -17.14
CA ASP A 96 3.56 17.93 -18.24
C ASP A 96 4.48 16.70 -18.45
N GLU A 97 4.58 15.82 -17.45
CA GLU A 97 5.36 14.58 -17.55
C GLU A 97 4.53 13.42 -18.14
N TRP A 98 3.21 13.57 -18.22
CA TRP A 98 2.30 12.50 -18.62
C TRP A 98 1.91 12.58 -20.10
N THR A 99 1.70 11.42 -20.71
CA THR A 99 1.22 11.32 -22.10
C THR A 99 -0.26 11.69 -22.23
N VAL A 100 -1.03 11.54 -21.15
CA VAL A 100 -2.42 11.96 -20.99
C VAL A 100 -2.57 12.60 -19.61
N HIS A 101 -3.46 13.59 -19.46
CA HIS A 101 -3.58 14.30 -18.19
C HIS A 101 -3.87 13.31 -17.03
N PRO A 102 -3.16 13.36 -15.89
CA PRO A 102 -3.21 12.32 -14.84
C PRO A 102 -4.61 12.13 -14.24
N PHE A 103 -5.43 13.18 -14.22
CA PHE A 103 -6.81 13.15 -13.71
C PHE A 103 -7.87 13.13 -14.82
N SER A 104 -7.53 12.66 -16.03
CA SER A 104 -8.49 12.59 -17.16
C SER A 104 -9.39 11.35 -17.11
N GLY A 105 -8.88 10.23 -16.57
CA GLY A 105 -9.50 8.91 -16.73
C GLY A 105 -9.58 8.52 -18.21
N GLU A 106 -8.50 8.74 -18.97
CA GLU A 106 -8.49 8.43 -20.41
C GLU A 106 -8.44 6.92 -20.64
N ILE A 107 -9.31 6.41 -21.51
CA ILE A 107 -9.28 5.02 -21.95
C ILE A 107 -8.56 4.95 -23.29
N LYS A 108 -7.44 4.25 -23.32
CA LYS A 108 -6.58 4.16 -24.50
C LYS A 108 -5.88 2.79 -24.54
N ASP A 109 -5.83 2.19 -25.72
CA ASP A 109 -5.13 0.92 -25.98
C ASP A 109 -5.48 -0.24 -25.04
N GLY A 110 -6.72 -0.29 -24.54
CA GLY A 110 -7.20 -1.33 -23.61
C GLY A 110 -6.88 -1.07 -22.14
N TYR A 111 -6.38 0.12 -21.81
CA TYR A 111 -6.07 0.56 -20.45
C TYR A 111 -6.91 1.77 -20.05
N LEU A 112 -7.17 1.88 -18.75
CA LEU A 112 -7.62 3.12 -18.11
C LEU A 112 -6.39 3.81 -17.52
N PHE A 113 -6.09 5.01 -18.00
CA PHE A 113 -4.98 5.84 -17.54
C PHE A 113 -5.44 6.83 -16.49
N GLY A 114 -4.59 7.01 -15.48
CA GLY A 114 -4.68 8.10 -14.53
C GLY A 114 -3.98 7.80 -13.22
N ARG A 115 -3.68 8.85 -12.47
CA ARG A 115 -3.15 8.73 -11.12
C ARG A 115 -4.21 8.10 -10.22
N GLY A 116 -3.84 7.02 -9.56
CA GLY A 116 -4.73 6.18 -8.76
C GLY A 116 -5.42 5.06 -9.55
N ALA A 117 -5.08 4.85 -10.82
CA ALA A 117 -5.57 3.70 -11.58
C ALA A 117 -5.06 2.36 -11.05
N VAL A 118 -3.94 2.34 -10.34
CA VAL A 118 -3.32 1.17 -9.69
C VAL A 118 -3.30 1.33 -8.17
N ASP A 119 -3.11 2.56 -7.69
CA ASP A 119 -2.97 2.85 -6.26
C ASP A 119 -3.90 3.99 -5.79
N MET A 120 -5.14 3.69 -5.41
CA MET A 120 -5.76 2.36 -5.47
C MET A 120 -7.25 2.37 -5.88
N LYS A 121 -7.65 3.37 -6.67
CA LYS A 121 -9.05 3.60 -7.06
C LYS A 121 -9.61 2.49 -7.96
N ASP A 122 -8.77 1.63 -8.53
CA ASP A 122 -9.21 0.40 -9.19
C ASP A 122 -9.87 -0.56 -8.22
N PHE A 123 -9.24 -0.86 -7.09
CA PHE A 123 -9.80 -1.75 -6.09
C PHE A 123 -11.06 -1.16 -5.46
N ASP A 124 -11.06 0.14 -5.17
CA ASP A 124 -12.25 0.84 -4.68
C ASP A 124 -13.43 0.68 -5.64
N ALA A 125 -13.17 0.85 -6.94
CA ALA A 125 -14.17 0.66 -7.97
C ALA A 125 -14.66 -0.79 -8.04
N MET A 126 -13.79 -1.79 -7.86
CA MET A 126 -14.19 -3.20 -7.81
C MET A 126 -15.15 -3.46 -6.65
N LEU A 127 -14.82 -2.96 -5.45
CA LEU A 127 -15.66 -3.11 -4.25
C LEU A 127 -17.03 -2.44 -4.46
N LEU A 128 -17.04 -1.21 -4.97
CA LEU A 128 -18.27 -0.47 -5.21
C LEU A 128 -19.16 -1.13 -6.26
N ALA A 129 -18.60 -1.51 -7.41
CA ALA A 129 -19.35 -2.18 -8.47
C ALA A 129 -19.96 -3.50 -7.96
N LEU A 130 -19.20 -4.29 -7.22
CA LEU A 130 -19.64 -5.58 -6.68
C LEU A 130 -20.77 -5.42 -5.65
N VAL A 131 -20.58 -4.58 -4.64
CA VAL A 131 -21.56 -4.39 -3.57
C VAL A 131 -22.85 -3.78 -4.10
N ARG A 132 -22.74 -2.83 -5.03
CA ARG A 132 -23.91 -2.24 -5.69
C ARG A 132 -24.69 -3.28 -6.46
N ASP A 133 -24.01 -4.13 -7.22
CA ASP A 133 -24.66 -5.22 -7.94
C ASP A 133 -25.33 -6.23 -6.99
N TRP A 134 -24.67 -6.61 -5.90
CA TRP A 134 -25.25 -7.49 -4.88
C TRP A 134 -26.53 -6.91 -4.28
N LYS A 135 -26.52 -5.63 -3.90
CA LYS A 135 -27.69 -4.94 -3.37
C LYS A 135 -28.84 -4.88 -4.38
N ARG A 136 -28.56 -4.52 -5.63
CA ARG A 136 -29.58 -4.51 -6.71
C ARG A 136 -30.20 -5.89 -6.94
N ARG A 137 -29.42 -6.96 -6.79
CA ARG A 137 -29.87 -8.36 -6.95
C ARG A 137 -30.42 -8.99 -5.68
N GLY A 138 -30.41 -8.28 -4.55
CA GLY A 138 -30.82 -8.82 -3.25
C GLY A 138 -29.92 -9.95 -2.71
N LYS A 139 -28.66 -10.02 -3.16
CA LYS A 139 -27.68 -10.98 -2.64
C LYS A 139 -27.30 -10.59 -1.22
N VAL A 140 -27.26 -11.54 -0.30
CA VAL A 140 -26.81 -11.32 1.08
C VAL A 140 -25.40 -11.89 1.22
N PRO A 141 -24.42 -11.11 1.70
CA PRO A 141 -23.08 -11.61 1.99
C PRO A 141 -23.10 -12.78 2.98
N PRO A 142 -22.14 -13.72 2.93
CA PRO A 142 -22.12 -14.85 3.84
C PRO A 142 -21.80 -14.48 5.30
N ARG A 143 -21.11 -13.36 5.52
CA ARG A 143 -20.78 -12.72 6.80
C ARG A 143 -20.88 -11.20 6.64
N ASP A 144 -20.94 -10.46 7.73
CA ASP A 144 -20.97 -8.99 7.66
C ASP A 144 -19.77 -8.46 6.86
N LEU A 145 -20.00 -7.48 5.99
CA LEU A 145 -18.93 -6.72 5.35
C LEU A 145 -18.89 -5.33 5.96
N VAL A 146 -17.69 -4.85 6.28
CA VAL A 146 -17.43 -3.45 6.58
C VAL A 146 -16.64 -2.89 5.41
N LEU A 147 -17.21 -1.92 4.71
CA LEU A 147 -16.53 -1.18 3.67
C LEU A 147 -15.92 0.07 4.30
N LEU A 148 -14.65 0.34 4.02
CA LEU A 148 -13.97 1.53 4.50
C LEU A 148 -13.10 2.11 3.39
N PHE A 149 -13.36 3.36 3.01
CA PHE A 149 -12.57 4.10 2.05
C PHE A 149 -11.93 5.26 2.78
N THR A 150 -10.62 5.20 3.01
CA THR A 150 -9.88 6.12 3.87
C THR A 150 -9.37 7.34 3.11
N ALA A 151 -9.06 8.37 3.87
CA ALA A 151 -8.21 9.48 3.43
C ALA A 151 -6.76 9.19 3.88
N ASP A 152 -5.81 9.94 3.34
CA ASP A 152 -4.46 10.11 3.89
C ASP A 152 -3.50 8.93 3.94
N GLU A 153 -3.76 7.82 3.23
CA GLU A 153 -2.84 6.67 3.26
C GLU A 153 -1.44 7.08 2.75
N GLU A 154 -1.42 7.83 1.65
CA GLU A 154 -0.20 8.26 0.93
C GLU A 154 0.70 9.22 1.74
N ALA A 155 0.21 9.67 2.91
CA ALA A 155 0.95 10.49 3.85
C ALA A 155 0.94 9.97 5.29
N GLY A 156 0.72 8.67 5.49
CA GLY A 156 0.91 8.02 6.79
C GLY A 156 -0.37 7.81 7.62
N SER A 157 -1.53 8.04 7.02
CA SER A 157 -2.86 7.62 7.52
C SER A 157 -3.34 8.27 8.80
N ASP A 158 -2.71 9.35 9.27
CA ASP A 158 -3.07 10.05 10.51
C ASP A 158 -4.49 10.64 10.42
N TYR A 159 -4.85 11.20 9.26
CA TYR A 159 -6.19 11.72 9.00
C TYR A 159 -7.18 10.64 8.51
N GLY A 160 -6.70 9.41 8.33
CA GLY A 160 -7.35 8.29 7.67
C GLY A 160 -7.61 7.10 8.59
N ALA A 161 -7.00 5.95 8.25
CA ALA A 161 -7.17 4.72 9.01
C ALA A 161 -6.80 4.85 10.49
N ARG A 162 -5.76 5.62 10.85
CA ARG A 162 -5.35 5.81 12.25
C ARG A 162 -6.42 6.60 13.00
N PHE A 163 -6.91 7.70 12.44
CA PHE A 163 -8.06 8.42 12.96
C PHE A 163 -9.31 7.52 13.13
N MET A 164 -9.62 6.69 12.13
CA MET A 164 -10.76 5.77 12.21
C MET A 164 -10.60 4.76 13.35
N VAL A 165 -9.41 4.18 13.52
CA VAL A 165 -9.12 3.21 14.59
C VAL A 165 -9.13 3.86 15.97
N GLU A 166 -8.57 5.07 16.09
CA GLU A 166 -8.41 5.77 17.37
C GLU A 166 -9.72 6.43 17.85
N GLU A 167 -10.47 7.09 16.95
CA GLU A 167 -11.64 7.89 17.29
C GLU A 167 -12.98 7.23 16.93
N HIS A 168 -12.96 6.24 16.02
CA HIS A 168 -14.16 5.52 15.56
C HIS A 168 -14.07 3.98 15.65
N PRO A 169 -13.58 3.41 16.77
CA PRO A 169 -13.44 1.96 16.92
C PRO A 169 -14.76 1.19 16.76
N GLU A 170 -15.91 1.85 16.94
CA GLU A 170 -17.23 1.23 16.73
C GLU A 170 -17.47 0.74 15.30
N VAL A 171 -16.80 1.33 14.30
CA VAL A 171 -16.89 0.88 12.90
C VAL A 171 -16.39 -0.55 12.76
N PHE A 172 -15.37 -0.91 13.55
CA PHE A 172 -14.67 -2.19 13.49
C PHE A 172 -15.27 -3.25 14.43
N GLU A 173 -16.41 -2.98 15.07
CA GLU A 173 -17.02 -3.95 15.99
C GLU A 173 -17.28 -5.31 15.29
N GLY A 174 -16.71 -6.37 15.86
CA GLY A 174 -16.81 -7.73 15.34
C GLY A 174 -15.96 -8.03 14.10
N VAL A 175 -15.14 -7.09 13.61
CA VAL A 175 -14.20 -7.33 12.50
C VAL A 175 -13.07 -8.23 12.98
N THR A 176 -12.81 -9.30 12.24
CA THR A 176 -11.73 -10.27 12.55
C THR A 176 -10.64 -10.27 11.50
N GLU A 177 -10.99 -10.04 10.24
CA GLU A 177 -10.06 -9.98 9.12
C GLU A 177 -10.32 -8.76 8.25
N ALA A 178 -9.27 -8.28 7.58
CA ALA A 178 -9.30 -7.18 6.63
C ALA A 178 -8.64 -7.59 5.31
N VAL A 179 -9.20 -7.11 4.21
CA VAL A 179 -8.64 -7.22 2.87
C VAL A 179 -8.58 -5.84 2.23
N GLY A 180 -7.42 -5.46 1.75
CA GLY A 180 -7.20 -4.19 1.10
C GLY A 180 -6.16 -4.24 -0.01
N GLU A 181 -5.40 -3.17 -0.07
CA GLU A 181 -4.51 -2.81 -1.17
C GLU A 181 -3.30 -3.72 -1.36
N VAL A 182 -2.60 -3.50 -2.47
CA VAL A 182 -1.28 -4.08 -2.76
C VAL A 182 -1.18 -5.59 -2.53
N GLY A 183 -1.65 -6.33 -3.52
CA GLY A 183 -1.66 -7.79 -3.54
C GLY A 183 -2.78 -8.25 -4.47
N GLY A 184 -3.03 -9.54 -4.60
CA GLY A 184 -4.02 -10.10 -5.50
C GLY A 184 -3.70 -9.96 -6.99
N PHE A 185 -2.74 -9.15 -7.42
CA PHE A 185 -2.35 -9.02 -8.82
C PHE A 185 -1.41 -10.14 -9.28
N SER A 186 -1.43 -10.42 -10.58
CA SER A 186 -0.62 -11.50 -11.14
C SER A 186 0.80 -11.08 -11.46
N VAL A 187 1.78 -11.92 -11.13
CA VAL A 187 3.15 -11.83 -11.63
C VAL A 187 3.49 -13.06 -12.47
N THR A 188 4.35 -12.89 -13.47
CA THR A 188 4.79 -13.99 -14.33
C THR A 188 6.18 -14.44 -13.90
N LEU A 189 6.27 -15.68 -13.41
CA LEU A 189 7.52 -16.35 -13.08
C LEU A 189 8.18 -16.92 -14.36
N PRO A 190 9.46 -17.37 -14.28
CA PRO A 190 10.07 -18.17 -15.33
C PRO A 190 9.17 -19.33 -15.79
N ASN A 191 9.30 -19.73 -17.06
CA ASN A 191 8.45 -20.73 -17.74
C ASN A 191 7.00 -20.28 -17.98
N ASP A 192 6.74 -18.98 -18.09
CA ASP A 192 5.42 -18.38 -18.33
C ASP A 192 4.36 -18.75 -17.28
N LEU A 193 4.81 -19.13 -16.08
CA LEU A 193 3.91 -19.49 -14.99
C LEU A 193 3.39 -18.24 -14.31
N ARG A 194 2.07 -18.01 -14.41
CA ARG A 194 1.41 -16.93 -13.69
C ARG A 194 1.10 -17.34 -12.25
N VAL A 195 1.53 -16.52 -11.30
CA VAL A 195 1.14 -16.60 -9.90
C VAL A 195 0.50 -15.29 -9.46
N TYR A 196 -0.30 -15.34 -8.41
CA TYR A 196 -0.94 -14.17 -7.81
C TYR A 196 -0.40 -14.00 -6.39
N VAL A 197 0.09 -12.80 -6.10
CA VAL A 197 0.75 -12.52 -4.83
C VAL A 197 -0.28 -12.06 -3.80
N VAL A 198 -0.43 -12.73 -2.67
CA VAL A 198 -1.29 -12.28 -1.56
C VAL A 198 -0.39 -11.64 -0.52
N GLN A 199 -0.57 -10.35 -0.26
CA GLN A 199 0.26 -9.68 0.74
C GLN A 199 -0.12 -10.17 2.13
N THR A 200 0.85 -10.73 2.84
CA THR A 200 0.75 -11.15 4.24
C THR A 200 1.74 -10.42 5.14
N ALA A 201 2.62 -9.62 4.57
CA ALA A 201 3.55 -8.80 5.32
C ALA A 201 3.87 -7.48 4.62
N GLU A 202 4.37 -6.52 5.37
CA GLU A 202 4.85 -5.24 4.86
C GLU A 202 5.93 -4.65 5.78
N LYS A 203 6.82 -3.83 5.20
CA LYS A 203 7.88 -3.19 5.97
C LYS A 203 7.35 -2.04 6.82
N GLY A 204 8.09 -1.73 7.89
CA GLY A 204 7.86 -0.51 8.66
C GLY A 204 8.26 0.75 7.89
N LEU A 205 7.68 1.87 8.31
CA LEU A 205 8.07 3.22 7.91
C LEU A 205 8.75 3.89 9.09
N ASP A 206 10.06 4.06 9.02
CA ASP A 206 10.88 4.64 10.08
C ASP A 206 11.64 5.85 9.51
N TRP A 207 10.91 6.93 9.23
CA TRP A 207 11.51 8.16 8.68
C TRP A 207 12.17 8.95 9.81
N LEU A 208 13.50 9.00 9.77
CA LEU A 208 14.31 9.43 10.88
C LEU A 208 15.08 10.71 10.53
N ARG A 209 14.80 11.79 11.26
CA ARG A 209 15.62 13.00 11.26
C ARG A 209 16.79 12.83 12.22
N LEU A 210 17.99 13.02 11.67
CA LEU A 210 19.24 13.11 12.42
C LEU A 210 19.62 14.58 12.57
N ARG A 211 19.98 14.99 13.79
CA ARG A 211 20.43 16.37 14.06
C ARG A 211 21.76 16.36 14.80
N ALA A 212 22.69 17.19 14.35
CA ALA A 212 23.94 17.47 15.06
C ALA A 212 24.00 18.95 15.44
N THR A 213 24.58 19.23 16.60
CA THR A 213 24.89 20.59 17.07
C THR A 213 26.39 20.77 17.21
N GLY A 214 26.85 22.01 17.13
CA GLY A 214 28.26 22.36 17.30
C GLY A 214 28.45 23.85 17.52
N ARG A 215 29.66 24.25 17.85
CA ARG A 215 30.01 25.65 18.08
C ARG A 215 30.08 26.41 16.75
N PRO A 216 29.32 27.51 16.55
CA PRO A 216 29.47 28.34 15.36
C PRO A 216 30.84 29.06 15.35
N GLY A 217 31.35 29.39 14.17
CA GLY A 217 32.68 30.01 14.05
C GLY A 217 33.03 30.55 12.67
N HIS A 218 34.14 31.27 12.58
CA HIS A 218 34.69 31.71 11.29
C HIS A 218 35.51 30.59 10.67
N GLY A 219 35.28 30.29 9.38
CA GLY A 219 35.89 29.14 8.69
C GLY A 219 37.42 29.15 8.58
N SER A 220 38.06 30.28 8.89
CA SER A 220 39.54 30.40 8.90
C SER A 220 40.19 30.11 10.26
N MET A 221 39.40 29.94 11.32
CA MET A 221 39.91 29.72 12.68
C MET A 221 40.05 28.22 12.97
N LEU A 222 40.93 27.86 13.91
CA LEU A 222 40.98 26.50 14.44
C LEU A 222 39.64 26.12 15.05
N HIS A 223 39.14 24.93 14.72
CA HIS A 223 37.81 24.47 15.11
C HIS A 223 37.77 22.95 15.24
N ASP A 224 37.15 22.45 16.30
CA ASP A 224 37.13 21.04 16.71
C ASP A 224 35.72 20.50 17.00
N ASP A 225 34.68 21.34 16.92
CA ASP A 225 33.31 21.01 17.29
C ASP A 225 32.32 21.35 16.16
N ASN A 226 32.46 20.64 15.05
CA ASN A 226 31.77 20.95 13.79
C ASN A 226 30.54 20.04 13.56
N ALA A 227 29.34 20.64 13.58
CA ALA A 227 28.07 19.95 13.37
C ALA A 227 28.01 19.25 12.00
N VAL A 228 28.54 19.88 10.95
CA VAL A 228 28.54 19.32 9.59
C VAL A 228 29.38 18.06 9.56
N THR A 229 30.62 18.12 10.05
CA THR A 229 31.53 16.97 10.06
C THR A 229 30.96 15.79 10.82
N ARG A 230 30.37 16.04 12.01
CA ARG A 230 29.76 15.00 12.83
C ARG A 230 28.57 14.35 12.12
N LEU A 231 27.64 15.14 11.60
CA LEU A 231 26.46 14.63 10.89
C LEU A 231 26.86 13.87 9.62
N THR A 232 27.76 14.43 8.78
CA THR A 232 28.14 13.77 7.52
C THR A 232 28.80 12.43 7.75
N ARG A 233 29.53 12.26 8.86
CA ARG A 233 30.09 10.96 9.24
C ARG A 233 28.99 9.96 9.62
N ALA A 234 28.02 10.37 10.44
CA ALA A 234 26.87 9.54 10.78
C ALA A 234 26.08 9.10 9.54
N VAL A 235 25.75 10.06 8.67
CA VAL A 235 25.03 9.82 7.41
C VAL A 235 25.82 8.89 6.48
N ALA A 236 27.13 9.08 6.35
CA ALA A 236 27.96 8.20 5.52
C ALA A 236 28.03 6.78 6.08
N ASN A 237 28.22 6.62 7.40
CA ASN A 237 28.24 5.32 8.06
C ASN A 237 26.92 4.57 7.85
N ILE A 238 25.79 5.24 8.04
CA ILE A 238 24.45 4.66 7.85
C ILE A 238 24.24 4.30 6.37
N GLY A 239 24.46 5.24 5.44
CA GLY A 239 24.20 5.02 4.02
C GLY A 239 25.12 4.01 3.33
N GLN A 240 26.27 3.69 3.94
CA GLN A 240 27.19 2.66 3.45
C GLN A 240 27.01 1.31 4.14
N HIS A 241 26.21 1.25 5.21
CA HIS A 241 25.98 0.03 5.94
C HIS A 241 25.17 -0.97 5.10
N ARG A 242 25.64 -2.22 5.08
CA ARG A 242 24.92 -3.33 4.48
C ARG A 242 24.28 -4.15 5.58
N PHE A 243 22.96 -4.06 5.68
CA PHE A 243 22.20 -4.90 6.59
C PHE A 243 22.29 -6.37 6.17
N GLU A 244 22.41 -7.23 7.17
CA GLU A 244 22.36 -8.68 7.00
C GLU A 244 21.04 -9.13 6.40
N VAL A 245 21.06 -10.25 5.68
CA VAL A 245 19.83 -10.84 5.16
C VAL A 245 19.10 -11.52 6.29
N GLU A 246 17.85 -11.13 6.47
CA GLU A 246 16.93 -11.77 7.39
C GLU A 246 15.61 -12.03 6.68
N MET A 247 15.21 -13.29 6.61
CA MET A 247 13.96 -13.69 5.98
C MET A 247 12.87 -13.84 7.01
N THR A 248 11.81 -13.06 6.84
CA THR A 248 10.54 -13.26 7.53
C THR A 248 9.89 -14.59 7.12
N PRO A 249 8.99 -15.15 7.94
CA PRO A 249 8.16 -16.29 7.56
C PRO A 249 7.51 -16.14 6.17
N THR A 250 6.95 -14.97 5.87
CA THR A 250 6.31 -14.67 4.56
C THR A 250 7.30 -14.81 3.41
N VAL A 251 8.48 -14.18 3.51
CA VAL A 251 9.50 -14.21 2.45
C VAL A 251 10.04 -15.63 2.25
N ARG A 252 10.24 -16.37 3.34
CA ARG A 252 10.65 -17.77 3.27
C ARG A 252 9.63 -18.62 2.51
N GLN A 253 8.36 -18.53 2.90
CA GLN A 253 7.29 -19.30 2.26
C GLN A 253 7.10 -18.92 0.79
N PHE A 254 7.27 -17.63 0.43
CA PHE A 254 7.29 -17.20 -0.97
C PHE A 254 8.41 -17.90 -1.75
N LEU A 255 9.65 -17.84 -1.26
CA LEU A 255 10.81 -18.43 -1.93
C LEU A 255 10.69 -19.95 -2.06
N GLU A 256 10.18 -20.64 -1.02
CA GLU A 256 9.88 -22.07 -1.05
C GLU A 256 8.82 -22.39 -2.12
N SER A 257 7.71 -21.65 -2.13
CA SER A 257 6.63 -21.84 -3.12
C SER A 257 7.12 -21.61 -4.55
N VAL A 258 7.89 -20.55 -4.77
CA VAL A 258 8.47 -20.26 -6.09
C VAL A 258 9.49 -21.33 -6.50
N SER A 259 10.29 -21.83 -5.56
CA SER A 259 11.25 -22.92 -5.83
C SER A 259 10.53 -24.19 -6.28
N GLU A 260 9.45 -24.57 -5.58
CA GLU A 260 8.63 -25.73 -5.95
C GLU A 260 7.98 -25.58 -7.34
N LEU A 261 7.50 -24.37 -7.65
CA LEU A 261 6.79 -24.08 -8.89
C LEU A 261 7.72 -23.97 -10.11
N THR A 262 8.95 -23.47 -9.93
CA THR A 262 9.88 -23.17 -11.03
C THR A 262 11.02 -24.17 -11.15
N GLY A 263 11.30 -24.95 -10.10
CA GLY A 263 12.48 -25.80 -9.98
C GLY A 263 13.78 -25.01 -9.71
N ILE A 264 13.70 -23.70 -9.48
CA ILE A 264 14.87 -22.87 -9.13
C ILE A 264 15.17 -23.10 -7.65
N GLU A 265 16.30 -23.72 -7.33
CA GLU A 265 16.69 -23.92 -5.93
C GLU A 265 16.99 -22.61 -5.22
N PHE A 266 16.36 -22.45 -4.05
CA PHE A 266 16.64 -21.40 -3.09
C PHE A 266 17.85 -21.75 -2.22
N ASP A 267 18.91 -20.94 -2.32
CA ASP A 267 20.08 -21.01 -1.42
C ASP A 267 19.92 -20.00 -0.27
N PRO A 268 19.66 -20.44 0.97
CA PRO A 268 19.53 -19.55 2.12
C PRO A 268 20.83 -18.82 2.49
N ASN A 269 21.98 -19.29 2.01
CA ASN A 269 23.28 -18.64 2.24
C ASN A 269 23.63 -17.63 1.13
N ASN A 270 22.88 -17.64 0.02
CA ASN A 270 23.05 -16.69 -1.08
C ASN A 270 21.69 -16.28 -1.70
N PRO A 271 20.83 -15.62 -0.91
CA PRO A 271 19.47 -15.29 -1.33
C PRO A 271 19.46 -14.28 -2.49
N ASP A 272 20.41 -13.34 -2.54
CA ASP A 272 20.52 -12.36 -3.63
C ASP A 272 20.73 -13.06 -4.99
N ALA A 273 21.58 -14.08 -5.05
CA ALA A 273 21.80 -14.85 -6.28
C ALA A 273 20.58 -15.70 -6.67
N THR A 274 19.78 -16.17 -5.71
CA THR A 274 18.52 -16.87 -6.00
C THR A 274 17.48 -15.89 -6.55
N VAL A 275 17.28 -14.77 -5.87
CA VAL A 275 16.29 -13.75 -6.25
C VAL A 275 16.58 -13.22 -7.66
N ALA A 276 17.86 -13.03 -8.01
CA ALA A 276 18.25 -12.62 -9.37
C ALA A 276 17.79 -13.59 -10.48
N LYS A 277 17.59 -14.88 -10.18
CA LYS A 277 17.10 -15.88 -11.15
C LYS A 277 15.59 -15.78 -11.40
N LEU A 278 14.85 -15.04 -10.56
CA LEU A 278 13.39 -14.88 -10.67
C LEU A 278 12.97 -13.85 -11.72
N GLY A 279 13.93 -13.25 -12.43
CA GLY A 279 13.65 -12.27 -13.48
C GLY A 279 13.04 -10.98 -12.91
N PRO A 280 12.00 -10.41 -13.54
CA PRO A 280 11.38 -9.16 -13.07
C PRO A 280 10.89 -9.20 -11.61
N VAL A 281 10.47 -10.38 -11.13
CA VAL A 281 10.02 -10.58 -9.75
C VAL A 281 11.14 -10.36 -8.72
N ALA A 282 12.41 -10.40 -9.15
CA ALA A 282 13.55 -10.10 -8.30
C ALA A 282 13.46 -8.72 -7.62
N ARG A 283 12.93 -7.72 -8.35
CA ARG A 283 12.77 -6.35 -7.85
C ARG A 283 11.75 -6.28 -6.71
N LEU A 284 10.69 -7.09 -6.81
CA LEU A 284 9.60 -7.15 -5.83
C LEU A 284 10.07 -7.69 -4.47
N ILE A 285 11.05 -8.61 -4.49
CA ILE A 285 11.52 -9.34 -3.29
C ILE A 285 12.85 -8.79 -2.75
N GLY A 286 13.70 -8.21 -3.61
CA GLY A 286 15.04 -7.79 -3.18
C GLY A 286 15.06 -6.83 -1.98
N ALA A 287 14.09 -5.92 -1.90
CA ALA A 287 13.95 -4.96 -0.80
C ALA A 287 13.36 -5.55 0.49
N THR A 288 12.85 -6.78 0.46
CA THR A 288 12.15 -7.44 1.57
C THR A 288 13.05 -8.41 2.34
N LEU A 289 14.26 -8.66 1.86
CA LEU A 289 15.24 -9.57 2.48
C LEU A 289 15.99 -8.98 3.68
N ARG A 290 15.86 -7.67 3.93
CA ARG A 290 16.66 -6.97 4.94
C ARG A 290 16.06 -5.62 5.29
N ASN A 291 16.48 -5.08 6.43
CA ASN A 291 16.27 -3.66 6.74
C ASN A 291 16.99 -2.77 5.70
N THR A 292 16.49 -1.57 5.46
CA THR A 292 17.14 -0.58 4.59
C THR A 292 17.16 0.78 5.26
N ALA A 293 18.21 1.56 5.04
CA ALA A 293 18.35 2.92 5.54
C ALA A 293 19.05 3.78 4.48
N ASN A 294 18.30 4.71 3.86
CA ASN A 294 18.79 5.53 2.76
C ASN A 294 18.76 7.01 3.15
N PRO A 295 19.90 7.73 3.10
CA PRO A 295 19.88 9.19 3.25
C PRO A 295 19.13 9.86 2.10
N THR A 296 18.12 10.68 2.41
CA THR A 296 17.26 11.32 1.40
C THR A 296 17.34 12.84 1.42
N ARG A 297 17.64 13.45 2.58
CA ARG A 297 17.82 14.91 2.72
C ARG A 297 19.05 15.23 3.56
N LEU A 298 19.75 16.32 3.21
CA LEU A 298 20.88 16.86 3.96
C LEU A 298 20.86 18.39 3.90
N ASN A 299 20.89 19.04 5.06
CA ASN A 299 20.85 20.49 5.18
C ASN A 299 21.88 21.00 6.22
N ALA A 300 22.76 21.91 5.79
CA ALA A 300 23.77 22.50 6.66
C ALA A 300 24.41 23.77 6.07
N GLY A 301 24.56 24.80 6.91
CA GLY A 301 25.27 26.03 6.56
C GLY A 301 24.54 26.94 5.57
N TYR A 302 24.98 28.20 5.50
CA TYR A 302 24.40 29.21 4.59
C TYR A 302 25.46 30.10 3.93
N LYS A 303 26.72 30.03 4.37
CA LYS A 303 27.82 30.84 3.84
C LYS A 303 29.16 30.13 4.05
N THR A 304 30.01 30.14 3.02
CA THR A 304 31.27 29.36 2.98
C THR A 304 32.23 29.64 4.13
N ASN A 305 32.32 30.89 4.61
CA ASN A 305 33.25 31.26 5.68
C ASN A 305 32.62 31.23 7.09
N VAL A 306 31.43 30.62 7.24
CA VAL A 306 30.72 30.48 8.51
C VAL A 306 30.52 29.01 8.80
N ILE A 307 31.07 28.56 9.93
CA ILE A 307 30.80 27.22 10.48
C ILE A 307 29.42 27.28 11.16
N PRO A 308 28.44 26.46 10.72
CA PRO A 308 27.10 26.49 11.29
C PRO A 308 27.06 25.84 12.67
N SER A 309 26.10 26.26 13.49
CA SER A 309 25.85 25.66 14.81
C SER A 309 25.05 24.36 14.74
N THR A 310 24.42 24.05 13.60
CA THR A 310 23.55 22.90 13.42
C THR A 310 23.68 22.32 12.01
N ALA A 311 23.42 21.03 11.90
CA ALA A 311 23.21 20.33 10.64
C ALA A 311 22.10 19.29 10.85
N ASP A 312 21.29 19.04 9.81
CA ASP A 312 20.23 18.04 9.83
C ASP A 312 20.21 17.19 8.57
N ALA A 313 19.79 15.93 8.72
CA ALA A 313 19.59 14.99 7.62
C ALA A 313 18.35 14.14 7.88
N VAL A 314 17.75 13.61 6.81
CA VAL A 314 16.64 12.65 6.92
C VAL A 314 17.06 11.34 6.27
N ILE A 315 16.81 10.24 6.99
CA ILE A 315 17.07 8.88 6.57
C ILE A 315 15.72 8.17 6.42
N ASP A 316 15.42 7.68 5.23
CA ASP A 316 14.30 6.77 5.00
C ASP A 316 14.74 5.37 5.43
N CYS A 317 14.25 4.94 6.59
CA CYS A 317 14.47 3.59 7.08
C CYS A 317 13.21 2.75 6.87
N ARG A 318 13.41 1.51 6.41
CA ARG A 318 12.35 0.50 6.29
C ARG A 318 12.77 -0.73 7.07
N SER A 319 12.07 -1.00 8.16
CA SER A 319 12.30 -2.16 9.02
C SER A 319 11.52 -3.38 8.54
N LEU A 320 12.06 -4.57 8.79
CA LEU A 320 11.29 -5.81 8.71
C LEU A 320 10.31 -5.88 9.89
N PRO A 321 9.15 -6.56 9.74
CA PRO A 321 8.21 -6.81 10.82
C PRO A 321 8.89 -7.28 12.11
N GLY A 322 8.60 -6.60 13.23
CA GLY A 322 9.16 -6.93 14.55
C GLY A 322 10.62 -6.52 14.77
N ARG A 323 11.27 -5.79 13.83
CA ARG A 323 12.70 -5.44 13.90
C ARG A 323 13.00 -3.95 14.07
N ASN A 324 11.99 -3.11 14.36
CA ASN A 324 12.18 -1.66 14.51
C ASN A 324 13.22 -1.29 15.58
N ASP A 325 13.17 -1.93 16.75
CA ASP A 325 14.06 -1.60 17.87
C ASP A 325 15.51 -2.04 17.61
N GLU A 326 15.68 -3.17 16.93
CA GLU A 326 17.00 -3.64 16.48
C GLU A 326 17.59 -2.71 15.42
N LEU A 327 16.78 -2.28 14.45
CA LEU A 327 17.17 -1.30 13.45
C LEU A 327 17.61 0.02 14.12
N GLU A 328 16.83 0.53 15.08
CA GLU A 328 17.18 1.75 15.81
C GLU A 328 18.52 1.60 16.55
N ALA A 329 18.76 0.47 17.21
CA ALA A 329 20.01 0.20 17.91
C ALA A 329 21.23 0.25 16.95
N ILE A 330 21.13 -0.42 15.79
CA ILE A 330 22.17 -0.41 14.75
C ILE A 330 22.41 1.02 14.24
N LEU A 331 21.34 1.77 13.96
CA LEU A 331 21.46 3.15 13.46
C LEU A 331 22.16 4.07 14.48
N ARG A 332 21.84 3.92 15.77
CA ARG A 332 22.49 4.70 16.85
C ARG A 332 23.98 4.36 16.97
N GLU A 333 24.34 3.09 16.86
CA GLU A 333 25.75 2.67 16.84
C GLU A 333 26.50 3.26 15.65
N LEU A 334 25.92 3.18 14.44
CA LEU A 334 26.53 3.72 13.21
C LEU A 334 26.67 5.25 13.24
N ALA A 335 25.69 5.95 13.81
CA ALA A 335 25.71 7.40 13.94
C ALA A 335 26.80 7.87 14.92
N GLY A 336 26.98 7.13 16.02
CA GLY A 336 27.87 7.50 17.11
C GLY A 336 27.37 8.69 17.94
N ASP A 337 28.23 9.17 18.84
CA ASP A 337 27.86 10.19 19.82
C ASP A 337 27.55 11.57 19.20
N GLY A 338 26.67 12.31 19.86
CA GLY A 338 26.36 13.71 19.54
C GLY A 338 25.44 13.90 18.33
N ILE A 339 24.64 12.87 18.02
CA ILE A 339 23.56 12.89 17.03
C ILE A 339 22.23 12.65 17.75
N ASP A 340 21.31 13.59 17.62
CA ASP A 340 19.94 13.46 18.09
C ASP A 340 19.08 12.77 17.03
N PHE A 341 18.18 11.90 17.47
CA PHE A 341 17.29 11.10 16.64
C PHE A 341 15.85 11.56 16.90
N GLU A 342 15.14 11.94 15.86
CA GLU A 342 13.73 12.35 15.91
C GLU A 342 12.98 11.64 14.78
N TYR A 343 11.95 10.87 15.11
CA TYR A 343 11.12 10.23 14.09
C TYR A 343 10.11 11.23 13.53
N GLU A 344 10.13 11.42 12.21
CA GLU A 344 9.05 12.10 11.49
C GLU A 344 7.84 11.16 11.36
N ILE A 345 8.11 9.89 11.03
CA ILE A 345 7.12 8.81 11.00
C ILE A 345 7.74 7.58 11.65
N ARG A 346 6.97 6.89 12.50
CA ARG A 346 7.31 5.57 13.02
C ARG A 346 6.08 4.66 12.99
N GLN A 347 6.05 3.78 12.00
CA GLN A 347 5.02 2.78 11.83
C GLN A 347 5.67 1.40 11.71
N PRO A 348 5.53 0.52 12.72
CA PRO A 348 6.07 -0.83 12.67
C PRO A 348 5.59 -1.62 11.45
N GLY A 349 6.44 -2.52 10.93
CA GLY A 349 6.03 -3.45 9.90
C GLY A 349 4.98 -4.43 10.42
N TYR A 350 4.15 -4.96 9.52
CA TYR A 350 3.10 -5.92 9.84
C TYR A 350 3.39 -7.26 9.17
N GLU A 351 3.03 -8.35 9.84
CA GLU A 351 3.08 -9.71 9.28
C GLU A 351 1.99 -10.60 9.87
N THR A 352 1.35 -11.38 9.00
CA THR A 352 0.42 -12.46 9.34
C THR A 352 0.79 -13.74 8.61
N SER A 353 0.25 -14.88 9.07
CA SER A 353 0.44 -16.17 8.40
C SER A 353 -0.30 -16.21 7.04
N PHE A 354 0.16 -17.04 6.11
CA PHE A 354 -0.55 -17.34 4.87
C PHE A 354 -1.35 -18.64 5.02
N ASP A 355 -2.43 -18.59 5.80
CA ASP A 355 -3.26 -19.75 6.12
C ASP A 355 -4.71 -19.38 6.47
N GLY A 356 -5.56 -20.40 6.57
CA GLY A 356 -6.94 -20.28 7.02
C GLY A 356 -7.94 -20.01 5.90
N VAL A 357 -9.22 -20.02 6.28
CA VAL A 357 -10.36 -20.04 5.36
C VAL A 357 -10.34 -18.86 4.38
N LEU A 358 -9.92 -17.68 4.82
CA LEU A 358 -9.88 -16.50 3.96
C LEU A 358 -8.83 -16.64 2.84
N VAL A 359 -7.64 -17.14 3.16
CA VAL A 359 -6.57 -17.41 2.18
C VAL A 359 -6.99 -18.51 1.21
N ASP A 360 -7.63 -19.57 1.72
CA ASP A 360 -8.18 -20.65 0.89
C ASP A 360 -9.24 -20.12 -0.10
N ALA A 361 -10.11 -19.21 0.36
CA ALA A 361 -11.11 -18.56 -0.49
C ALA A 361 -10.48 -17.67 -1.57
N MET A 362 -9.42 -16.91 -1.25
CA MET A 362 -8.66 -16.13 -2.24
C MET A 362 -8.03 -17.04 -3.30
N ALA A 363 -7.35 -18.11 -2.86
CA ALA A 363 -6.70 -19.08 -3.74
C ALA A 363 -7.71 -19.77 -4.67
N GLU A 364 -8.85 -20.17 -4.12
CA GLU A 364 -9.91 -20.82 -4.88
C GLU A 364 -10.58 -19.88 -5.88
N ALA A 365 -10.86 -18.64 -5.50
CA ALA A 365 -11.41 -17.62 -6.41
C ALA A 365 -10.49 -17.37 -7.61
N ILE A 366 -9.18 -17.24 -7.37
CA ILE A 366 -8.17 -17.13 -8.42
C ILE A 366 -8.14 -18.37 -9.31
N ARG A 367 -8.11 -19.58 -8.72
CA ARG A 367 -8.05 -20.84 -9.47
C ARG A 367 -9.26 -21.04 -10.39
N GLN A 368 -10.43 -20.57 -9.97
CA GLN A 368 -11.64 -20.62 -10.79
C GLN A 368 -11.63 -19.59 -11.95
N ALA A 369 -11.02 -18.42 -11.74
CA ALA A 369 -10.96 -17.36 -12.75
C ALA A 369 -9.77 -17.50 -13.72
N ASP A 370 -8.66 -18.10 -13.28
CA ASP A 370 -7.47 -18.36 -14.08
C ASP A 370 -6.95 -19.79 -13.87
N PRO A 371 -7.54 -20.79 -14.57
CA PRO A 371 -7.19 -22.19 -14.42
C PRO A 371 -5.70 -22.45 -14.73
N GLY A 372 -4.93 -22.80 -13.70
CA GLY A 372 -3.49 -23.04 -13.80
C GLY A 372 -2.66 -22.08 -12.94
N ALA A 373 -3.24 -20.97 -12.52
CA ALA A 373 -2.61 -20.03 -11.60
C ALA A 373 -2.46 -20.62 -10.19
N ARG A 374 -1.53 -20.03 -9.43
CA ARG A 374 -1.29 -20.32 -8.01
C ARG A 374 -1.22 -19.02 -7.24
N THR A 375 -1.62 -19.06 -5.97
CA THR A 375 -1.40 -17.96 -5.03
C THR A 375 -0.15 -18.23 -4.20
N VAL A 376 0.60 -17.18 -3.91
CA VAL A 376 1.81 -17.25 -3.07
C VAL A 376 1.80 -16.05 -2.11
N PRO A 377 2.34 -16.19 -0.89
CA PRO A 377 2.41 -15.08 0.05
C PRO A 377 3.41 -14.02 -0.43
N TYR A 378 3.22 -12.78 -0.03
CA TYR A 378 4.05 -11.66 -0.47
C TYR A 378 4.27 -10.67 0.66
N MET A 379 5.50 -10.14 0.71
CA MET A 379 5.87 -9.07 1.62
C MET A 379 6.05 -7.77 0.83
N LEU A 380 5.25 -6.76 1.14
CA LEU A 380 5.38 -5.44 0.57
C LEU A 380 6.61 -4.70 1.15
N SER A 381 7.37 -4.03 0.28
CA SER A 381 8.50 -3.19 0.70
C SER A 381 8.10 -1.80 1.21
N GLY A 382 6.88 -1.35 0.87
CA GLY A 382 6.20 -0.17 1.39
C GLY A 382 5.37 -0.46 2.65
N GLY A 383 4.33 0.34 2.86
CA GLY A 383 3.34 0.17 3.92
C GLY A 383 1.94 0.49 3.38
N THR A 384 0.93 0.10 4.14
CA THR A 384 -0.50 0.26 3.86
C THR A 384 -1.25 0.64 5.12
N ASP A 385 -2.54 0.95 4.99
CA ASP A 385 -3.46 1.14 6.12
C ASP A 385 -3.62 -0.10 7.02
N ALA A 386 -3.19 -1.29 6.57
CA ALA A 386 -3.25 -2.53 7.36
C ALA A 386 -2.60 -2.40 8.75
N LYS A 387 -1.54 -1.57 8.88
CA LYS A 387 -0.86 -1.31 10.15
C LYS A 387 -1.78 -0.70 11.20
N ALA A 388 -2.71 0.17 10.79
CA ALA A 388 -3.67 0.77 11.69
C ALA A 388 -4.67 -0.29 12.18
N PHE A 389 -5.23 -1.09 11.28
CA PHE A 389 -6.22 -2.11 11.66
C PHE A 389 -5.61 -3.24 12.50
N ALA A 390 -4.34 -3.58 12.25
CA ALA A 390 -3.61 -4.58 13.02
C ALA A 390 -3.52 -4.24 14.51
N THR A 391 -3.56 -2.95 14.91
CA THR A 391 -3.54 -2.57 16.34
C THR A 391 -4.83 -2.96 17.07
N LEU A 392 -5.92 -3.21 16.35
CA LEU A 392 -7.17 -3.75 16.88
C LEU A 392 -7.16 -5.29 16.94
N GLY A 393 -6.06 -5.94 16.55
CA GLY A 393 -5.98 -7.40 16.44
C GLY A 393 -6.63 -7.97 15.17
N ILE A 394 -6.95 -7.12 14.20
CA ILE A 394 -7.52 -7.54 12.91
C ILE A 394 -6.42 -8.15 12.04
N ARG A 395 -6.72 -9.31 11.45
CA ARG A 395 -5.80 -9.99 10.55
C ARG A 395 -5.92 -9.43 9.13
N CYS A 396 -4.88 -8.78 8.63
CA CYS A 396 -4.93 -8.00 7.40
C CYS A 396 -4.20 -8.69 6.24
N PHE A 397 -4.75 -8.56 5.03
CA PHE A 397 -4.20 -9.10 3.81
C PHE A 397 -4.33 -8.09 2.67
N GLY A 398 -3.34 -8.02 1.79
CA GLY A 398 -3.48 -7.31 0.52
C GLY A 398 -3.96 -8.25 -0.58
N PHE A 399 -5.12 -7.94 -1.16
CA PHE A 399 -5.73 -8.74 -2.22
C PHE A 399 -6.64 -7.86 -3.10
N ALA A 400 -6.03 -7.13 -4.01
CA ALA A 400 -6.65 -6.35 -5.09
C ALA A 400 -6.47 -7.08 -6.43
N PRO A 401 -7.36 -8.01 -6.79
CA PRO A 401 -7.10 -8.95 -7.86
C PRO A 401 -7.05 -8.33 -9.25
N LEU A 402 -5.90 -8.45 -9.91
CA LEU A 402 -5.70 -8.03 -11.30
C LEU A 402 -4.97 -9.10 -12.10
N LYS A 403 -5.55 -9.51 -13.23
CA LYS A 403 -4.86 -10.33 -14.22
C LYS A 403 -4.09 -9.41 -15.17
N LEU A 404 -2.76 -9.43 -15.05
CA LEU A 404 -1.87 -8.53 -15.75
C LEU A 404 -1.27 -9.18 -17.01
N PRO A 405 -1.03 -8.40 -18.08
CA PRO A 405 -0.17 -8.81 -19.18
C PRO A 405 1.24 -9.13 -18.67
N ALA A 406 1.88 -10.17 -19.23
CA ALA A 406 3.16 -10.65 -18.74
C ALA A 406 4.33 -9.66 -18.96
N ASP A 407 4.18 -8.77 -19.94
CA ASP A 407 5.15 -7.75 -20.34
C ASP A 407 4.93 -6.38 -19.66
N LEU A 408 3.86 -6.23 -18.87
CA LEU A 408 3.59 -5.01 -18.14
C LEU A 408 4.46 -4.95 -16.87
N ASP A 409 5.37 -3.97 -16.79
CA ASP A 409 6.05 -3.64 -15.53
C ASP A 409 5.10 -2.89 -14.59
N PHE A 410 4.14 -3.64 -14.04
CA PHE A 410 3.12 -3.10 -13.14
C PHE A 410 3.71 -2.49 -11.87
N THR A 411 4.82 -3.04 -11.38
CA THR A 411 5.49 -2.52 -10.18
C THR A 411 6.05 -1.11 -10.38
N ALA A 412 6.42 -0.75 -11.61
CA ALA A 412 6.87 0.60 -11.93
C ALA A 412 5.73 1.62 -12.08
N LEU A 413 4.47 1.18 -12.12
CA LEU A 413 3.31 2.07 -12.24
C LEU A 413 2.90 2.66 -10.89
N PHE A 414 3.20 1.99 -9.77
CA PHE A 414 3.05 2.56 -8.42
C PHE A 414 3.84 3.87 -8.32
N HIS A 415 3.12 4.96 -8.12
CA HIS A 415 3.62 6.35 -8.09
C HIS A 415 4.30 6.80 -9.40
N GLY A 416 4.26 5.97 -10.44
CA GLY A 416 4.91 6.20 -11.72
C GLY A 416 4.15 7.17 -12.63
N ILE A 417 4.82 7.59 -13.70
CA ILE A 417 4.22 8.33 -14.81
C ILE A 417 3.41 7.36 -15.68
N ASP A 418 2.31 7.85 -16.28
CA ASP A 418 1.42 7.05 -17.12
C ASP A 418 0.86 5.80 -16.40
N GLU A 419 0.61 5.94 -15.10
CA GLU A 419 -0.09 4.94 -14.30
C GLU A 419 -1.40 4.55 -14.99
N ARG A 420 -1.63 3.24 -15.08
CA ARG A 420 -2.76 2.68 -15.80
C ARG A 420 -3.05 1.25 -15.40
N VAL A 421 -4.31 0.87 -15.53
CA VAL A 421 -4.80 -0.49 -15.26
C VAL A 421 -5.45 -1.08 -16.52
N PRO A 422 -5.19 -2.35 -16.85
CA PRO A 422 -5.87 -3.00 -17.99
C PRO A 422 -7.36 -3.12 -17.70
N LEU A 423 -8.20 -2.75 -18.67
CA LEU A 423 -9.67 -2.82 -18.51
C LEU A 423 -10.14 -4.26 -18.22
N ASP A 424 -9.55 -5.25 -18.87
CA ASP A 424 -9.87 -6.66 -18.62
C ASP A 424 -9.37 -7.11 -17.23
N GLY A 425 -8.36 -6.44 -16.68
CA GLY A 425 -7.91 -6.63 -15.30
C GLY A 425 -8.95 -6.18 -14.29
N LEU A 426 -9.55 -5.00 -14.48
CA LEU A 426 -10.66 -4.51 -13.64
C LEU A 426 -11.85 -5.48 -13.63
N LYS A 427 -12.23 -5.97 -14.80
CA LYS A 427 -13.33 -6.93 -14.96
C LYS A 427 -13.02 -8.26 -14.28
N PHE A 428 -11.80 -8.76 -14.48
CA PHE A 428 -11.30 -9.95 -13.81
C PHE A 428 -11.33 -9.78 -12.28
N GLY A 429 -10.92 -8.62 -11.78
CA GLY A 429 -10.91 -8.32 -10.35
C GLY A 429 -12.29 -8.40 -9.71
N VAL A 430 -13.31 -7.79 -10.35
CA VAL A 430 -14.71 -7.92 -9.92
C VAL A 430 -15.16 -9.38 -9.85
N ASP A 431 -14.84 -10.18 -10.87
CA ASP A 431 -15.21 -11.60 -10.91
C ASP A 431 -14.55 -12.42 -9.79
N VAL A 432 -13.26 -12.13 -9.52
CA VAL A 432 -12.53 -12.78 -8.43
C VAL A 432 -13.07 -12.35 -7.08
N MET A 433 -13.36 -11.06 -6.87
CA MET A 433 -13.91 -10.56 -5.61
C MET A 433 -15.31 -11.12 -5.33
N ASP A 434 -16.18 -11.25 -6.35
CA ASP A 434 -17.49 -11.90 -6.19
C ASP A 434 -17.33 -13.34 -5.70
N ARG A 435 -16.44 -14.11 -6.34
CA ARG A 435 -16.15 -15.50 -5.95
C ARG A 435 -15.54 -15.60 -4.57
N PHE A 436 -14.54 -14.76 -4.27
CA PHE A 436 -13.83 -14.73 -3.01
C PHE A 436 -14.79 -14.46 -1.85
N ILE A 437 -15.53 -13.34 -1.89
CA ILE A 437 -16.41 -12.95 -0.78
C ILE A 437 -17.56 -13.94 -0.63
N THR A 438 -18.04 -14.55 -1.72
CA THR A 438 -19.09 -15.59 -1.63
C THR A 438 -18.61 -16.85 -0.89
N GLN A 439 -17.30 -17.14 -0.94
CA GLN A 439 -16.68 -18.33 -0.34
C GLN A 439 -16.05 -18.07 1.03
N SER A 440 -15.74 -16.81 1.34
CA SER A 440 -15.15 -16.36 2.61
C SER A 440 -16.05 -16.55 3.81
#